data_AF-A0A1Y3E3M2-F1
#
_entry.id   AF-A0A1Y3E3M2-F1
#
_cell.length_a   1.000
_cell.length_b   1.000
_cell.length_c   1.000
_cell.angle_alpha   90.00
_cell.angle_beta   90.00
_cell.angle_gamma   90.00
#
_symmetry.space_group_name_H-M   'P 1'
#
loop_
_entity.id
_entity.type
_entity.pdbx_description
1 polymer ?
#
loop_
_entity_poly.entity_id
_entity_poly.type
_entity_poly.pdbx_seq_one_letter_code
_entity_poly.pdbx_strand_id
1 'polypeptide(L)'
;MPETKGDNTLLGKMVNFCKYNFKNGQLLSYLNEDAIRYHQYYKYPEKEITVHSGTEVGMTRHEINVPRYHELWKTNKPYACYMNTAIFFNRSSDEISTIHMDRCINYSYSYKQMIDVPNEITHPWWQNYNFSESGNEYRMGLHLMCRCMKIQSETNEYKFATPVLNCSADNCEYFACVSESYKNCIDERIEQCTFPPNENICREYTYVRHQEAEIPYGKECPERDYGEICDCPCSDIEWSEWSAKSTTCGPYTRERYKVVKGLENVQVDCTQERYKCCFSIEEGMQTDCKDFFINSNKTIMEHNQTCTKNGGTIIKTEAGYFCECDDSRHGILCEKSEN
;
A
#
# COMPACT_ATOMS: atom_id res chain seq x y z
N MET A 1 -12.62 4.58 11.22
CA MET A 1 -12.68 4.09 9.82
C MET A 1 -13.71 4.92 9.07
N PRO A 2 -13.40 5.49 7.90
CA PRO A 2 -14.42 6.16 7.09
C PRO A 2 -15.50 5.16 6.67
N GLU A 3 -16.75 5.60 6.57
CA GLU A 3 -17.88 4.79 6.09
C GLU A 3 -17.66 4.42 4.62
N THR A 4 -17.11 3.24 4.37
CA THR A 4 -17.02 2.67 3.03
C THR A 4 -18.35 2.02 2.67
N LYS A 5 -18.88 2.34 1.48
CA LYS A 5 -20.06 1.67 0.93
C LYS A 5 -19.69 0.24 0.53
N GLY A 6 -20.45 -0.74 1.03
CA GLY A 6 -20.30 -2.15 0.68
C GLY A 6 -19.69 -2.97 1.81
N ASP A 7 -20.49 -3.91 2.33
CA ASP A 7 -20.27 -4.82 3.47
C ASP A 7 -20.35 -4.24 4.89
N ASN A 8 -21.31 -4.80 5.65
CA ASN A 8 -21.61 -4.43 7.03
C ASN A 8 -20.67 -5.10 8.06
N THR A 9 -19.80 -6.03 7.65
CA THR A 9 -18.87 -6.72 8.55
C THR A 9 -17.61 -5.91 8.79
N LEU A 10 -16.94 -6.13 9.93
CA LEU A 10 -15.69 -5.43 10.25
C LEU A 10 -14.59 -5.83 9.27
N LEU A 11 -14.51 -7.13 8.94
CA LEU A 11 -13.59 -7.68 7.95
C LEU A 11 -13.75 -7.01 6.58
N GLY A 12 -14.98 -6.89 6.06
CA GLY A 12 -15.23 -6.27 4.76
C GLY A 12 -14.76 -4.81 4.71
N LYS A 13 -15.04 -4.04 5.77
CA LYS A 13 -14.56 -2.65 5.89
C LYS A 13 -13.04 -2.56 5.94
N MET A 14 -12.36 -3.49 6.62
CA MET A 14 -10.89 -3.55 6.66
C MET A 14 -10.29 -3.90 5.30
N VAL A 15 -10.89 -4.86 4.57
CA VAL A 15 -10.48 -5.22 3.20
C VAL A 15 -10.60 -4.02 2.28
N ASN A 16 -11.76 -3.35 2.29
CA ASN A 16 -12.01 -2.17 1.47
C ASN A 16 -11.04 -1.03 1.81
N PHE A 17 -10.77 -0.79 3.09
CA PHE A 17 -9.77 0.20 3.50
C PHE A 17 -8.41 -0.09 2.87
N CYS A 18 -7.92 -1.34 2.93
CA CYS A 18 -6.64 -1.69 2.32
C CYS A 18 -6.66 -1.48 0.80
N LYS A 19 -7.72 -1.93 0.11
CA LYS A 19 -7.84 -1.83 -1.35
C LYS A 19 -7.91 -0.39 -1.86
N TYR A 20 -8.56 0.50 -1.12
CA TYR A 20 -8.74 1.90 -1.55
C TYR A 20 -7.60 2.84 -1.16
N ASN A 21 -6.85 2.55 -0.08
CA ASN A 21 -5.82 3.45 0.42
C ASN A 21 -4.40 3.06 0.00
N PHE A 22 -4.20 1.82 -0.49
CA PHE A 22 -2.87 1.34 -0.85
C PHE A 22 -2.83 0.70 -2.23
N LYS A 23 -1.70 0.87 -2.92
CA LYS A 23 -1.43 0.28 -4.24
C LYS A 23 -1.47 -1.25 -4.13
N ASN A 24 -2.43 -1.86 -4.82
CA ASN A 24 -2.69 -3.30 -4.73
C ASN A 24 -2.81 -3.77 -3.27
N GLY A 25 -3.43 -2.94 -2.44
CA GLY A 25 -3.54 -3.16 -1.00
C GLY A 25 -4.40 -4.37 -0.67
N GLN A 26 -3.85 -5.27 0.13
CA GLN A 26 -4.52 -6.47 0.62
C GLN A 26 -4.53 -6.50 2.14
N LEU A 27 -5.62 -7.00 2.72
CA LEU A 27 -5.68 -7.21 4.16
C LEU A 27 -4.76 -8.36 4.59
N LEU A 28 -4.05 -8.18 5.70
CA LEU A 28 -3.26 -9.24 6.31
C LEU A 28 -4.10 -9.99 7.36
N SER A 29 -4.40 -11.25 7.08
CA SER A 29 -5.09 -12.16 8.00
C SER A 29 -4.10 -13.09 8.70
N TYR A 30 -4.17 -13.16 10.03
CA TYR A 30 -3.27 -13.94 10.87
C TYR A 30 -3.91 -15.27 11.26
N LEU A 31 -4.33 -16.01 10.23
CA LEU A 31 -4.84 -17.35 10.41
C LEU A 31 -3.68 -18.36 10.57
N ASN A 32 -2.54 -18.09 9.94
CA ASN A 32 -1.31 -18.87 10.02
C ASN A 32 -0.12 -17.99 10.46
N GLU A 33 0.99 -18.63 10.86
CA GLU A 33 2.19 -17.91 11.31
C GLU A 33 2.90 -17.13 10.19
N ASP A 34 2.59 -17.40 8.93
CA ASP A 34 3.27 -16.78 7.79
C ASP A 34 3.05 -15.27 7.71
N ALA A 35 1.89 -14.78 8.14
CA ALA A 35 1.57 -13.37 8.19
C ALA A 35 2.51 -12.58 9.11
N ILE A 36 3.13 -13.22 10.10
CA ILE A 36 4.01 -12.57 11.09
C ILE A 36 5.35 -12.18 10.45
N ARG A 37 5.76 -12.88 9.39
CA ARG A 37 7.00 -12.57 8.66
C ARG A 37 7.02 -11.15 8.07
N TYR A 38 5.87 -10.48 7.97
CA TYR A 38 5.83 -9.09 7.54
C TYR A 38 6.25 -8.10 8.64
N HIS A 39 6.16 -8.50 9.92
CA HIS A 39 6.51 -7.62 11.04
C HIS A 39 7.99 -7.61 11.39
N GLN A 40 8.76 -8.60 10.93
CA GLN A 40 10.19 -8.68 11.21
C GLN A 40 11.01 -7.50 10.70
N TYR A 41 10.46 -6.74 9.76
CA TYR A 41 11.12 -5.59 9.15
C TYR A 41 10.65 -4.25 9.74
N TYR A 42 9.75 -4.28 10.72
CA TYR A 42 9.14 -3.08 11.27
C TYR A 42 9.50 -2.89 12.75
N LYS A 43 9.89 -1.66 13.11
CA LYS A 43 10.09 -1.27 14.51
C LYS A 43 8.93 -0.38 14.95
N TYR A 44 8.23 -0.81 15.98
CA TYR A 44 7.07 -0.08 16.49
C TYR A 44 7.51 1.02 17.47
N PRO A 45 6.97 2.25 17.36
CA PRO A 45 7.29 3.35 18.28
C PRO A 45 7.02 3.00 19.76
N GLU A 46 5.94 2.28 20.01
CA GLU A 46 5.45 1.95 21.36
C GLU A 46 6.11 0.70 21.96
N LYS A 47 7.09 0.10 21.28
CA LYS A 47 7.73 -1.21 21.57
C LYS A 47 6.78 -2.41 21.47
N GLU A 48 5.48 -2.21 21.66
CA GLU A 48 4.44 -3.22 21.57
C GLU A 48 3.13 -2.58 21.10
N ILE A 49 2.38 -3.28 20.25
CA ILE A 49 1.10 -2.81 19.72
C ILE A 49 0.03 -3.91 19.74
N THR A 50 -1.24 -3.51 19.72
CA THR A 50 -2.38 -4.43 19.60
C THR A 50 -3.00 -4.38 18.21
N VAL A 51 -2.93 -5.47 17.45
CA VAL A 51 -3.37 -5.58 16.06
C VAL A 51 -4.56 -6.53 15.92
N HIS A 52 -5.58 -6.13 15.17
CA HIS A 52 -6.68 -7.01 14.79
C HIS A 52 -6.15 -8.17 13.92
N SER A 53 -6.53 -9.41 14.26
CA SER A 53 -6.03 -10.62 13.57
C SER A 53 -6.52 -10.79 12.12
N GLY A 54 -7.25 -9.83 11.56
CA GLY A 54 -7.85 -9.91 10.22
C GLY A 54 -8.71 -11.16 9.99
N THR A 55 -9.24 -11.76 11.07
CA THR A 55 -9.99 -13.01 11.06
C THR A 55 -11.21 -12.84 11.97
N GLU A 56 -12.38 -13.17 11.44
CA GLU A 56 -13.63 -13.27 12.19
C GLU A 56 -13.97 -14.74 12.38
N VAL A 57 -14.54 -15.11 13.52
CA VAL A 57 -14.91 -16.49 13.83
C VAL A 57 -16.41 -16.55 14.07
N GLY A 58 -17.08 -17.40 13.29
CA GLY A 58 -18.51 -17.64 13.43
C GLY A 58 -18.84 -18.44 14.70
N MET A 59 -20.13 -18.43 15.04
CA MET A 59 -20.69 -19.09 16.22
C MET A 59 -20.14 -20.50 16.49
N THR A 60 -19.80 -20.76 17.75
CA THR A 60 -19.36 -22.06 18.24
C THR A 60 -20.51 -23.05 18.25
N ARG A 61 -20.24 -24.27 17.80
CA ARG A 61 -21.12 -25.42 17.94
C ARG A 61 -20.46 -26.46 18.82
N HIS A 62 -21.23 -27.09 19.70
CA HIS A 62 -20.75 -28.17 20.54
C HIS A 62 -21.44 -29.47 20.15
N GLU A 63 -20.64 -30.49 19.82
CA GLU A 63 -21.14 -31.82 19.49
C GLU A 63 -20.43 -32.89 20.32
N ILE A 64 -21.21 -33.88 20.77
CA ILE A 64 -20.72 -35.03 21.51
C ILE A 64 -20.71 -36.26 20.62
N ASN A 65 -19.85 -37.22 20.92
CA ASN A 65 -19.69 -38.48 20.18
C ASN A 65 -19.22 -38.31 18.73
N VAL A 66 -18.48 -37.24 18.42
CA VAL A 66 -17.88 -37.03 17.10
C VAL A 66 -16.78 -38.07 16.89
N PRO A 67 -16.86 -38.94 15.87
CA PRO A 67 -15.82 -39.93 15.61
C PRO A 67 -14.54 -39.24 15.14
N ARG A 68 -13.46 -39.35 15.93
CA ARG A 68 -12.12 -38.88 15.58
C ARG A 68 -11.08 -39.97 15.82
N TYR A 69 -10.05 -39.99 14.99
CA TYR A 69 -8.96 -40.95 15.12
C TYR A 69 -8.18 -40.68 16.41
N HIS A 70 -8.02 -41.68 17.26
CA HIS A 70 -7.35 -41.55 18.54
C HIS A 70 -5.93 -42.12 18.44
N GLU A 71 -4.90 -41.31 18.70
CA GLU A 71 -3.51 -41.73 18.52
C GLU A 71 -3.09 -42.91 19.44
N LEU A 72 -3.40 -42.85 20.74
CA LEU A 72 -3.04 -43.92 21.68
C LEU A 72 -3.67 -45.28 21.34
N TRP A 73 -4.93 -45.30 20.90
CA TRP A 73 -5.67 -46.54 20.62
C TRP A 73 -5.71 -46.91 19.13
N LYS A 74 -5.11 -46.09 18.26
CA LYS A 74 -5.04 -46.27 16.80
C LYS A 74 -6.39 -46.61 16.16
N THR A 75 -7.46 -46.01 16.66
CA THR A 75 -8.85 -46.30 16.23
C THR A 75 -9.74 -45.07 16.42
N ASN A 76 -10.88 -45.03 15.73
CA ASN A 76 -11.84 -43.94 15.90
C ASN A 76 -12.57 -44.08 17.23
N LYS A 77 -12.58 -43.01 18.02
CA LYS A 77 -13.30 -42.91 19.29
C LYS A 77 -14.25 -41.72 19.29
N PRO A 78 -15.26 -41.72 20.19
CA PRO A 78 -16.14 -40.58 20.37
C PRO A 78 -15.41 -39.43 21.08
N TYR A 79 -15.39 -38.25 20.49
CA TYR A 79 -14.87 -37.02 21.11
C TYR A 79 -16.01 -36.03 21.37
N ALA A 80 -15.81 -35.17 22.37
CA ALA A 80 -16.57 -33.92 22.50
C ALA A 80 -15.80 -32.83 21.75
N CYS A 81 -16.46 -32.14 20.83
CA CYS A 81 -15.83 -31.19 19.94
C CYS A 81 -16.55 -29.83 19.97
N TYR A 82 -15.76 -28.76 20.00
CA TYR A 82 -16.20 -27.42 19.65
C TYR A 82 -15.78 -27.09 18.23
N MET A 83 -16.73 -26.68 17.40
CA MET A 83 -16.53 -26.40 15.98
C MET A 83 -16.95 -24.97 15.65
N ASN A 84 -16.14 -24.30 14.84
CA ASN A 84 -16.37 -22.96 14.36
C ASN A 84 -15.95 -22.84 12.90
N THR A 85 -16.32 -21.73 12.27
CA THR A 85 -15.83 -21.35 10.94
C THR A 85 -15.08 -20.04 11.07
N ALA A 86 -13.79 -20.03 10.70
CA ALA A 86 -13.05 -18.79 10.54
C ALA A 86 -13.36 -18.20 9.16
N ILE A 87 -13.51 -16.89 9.12
CA ILE A 87 -13.75 -16.06 7.95
C ILE A 87 -12.59 -15.08 7.89
N PHE A 88 -11.85 -15.08 6.80
CA PHE A 88 -10.61 -14.32 6.67
C PHE A 88 -10.36 -13.92 5.23
N PHE A 89 -9.48 -12.95 5.01
CA PHE A 89 -9.09 -12.57 3.67
C PHE A 89 -7.93 -13.45 3.19
N ASN A 90 -8.16 -14.24 2.14
CA ASN A 90 -7.13 -15.07 1.55
C ASN A 90 -6.40 -14.29 0.47
N ARG A 91 -5.16 -13.92 0.76
CA ARG A 91 -4.31 -13.14 -0.14
C ARG A 91 -3.95 -13.85 -1.44
N SER A 92 -3.87 -15.19 -1.43
CA SER A 92 -3.53 -15.97 -2.62
C SER A 92 -4.68 -16.03 -3.63
N SER A 93 -5.93 -16.00 -3.16
CA SER A 93 -7.10 -15.97 -4.02
C SER A 93 -7.72 -14.58 -4.17
N ASP A 94 -7.22 -13.57 -3.44
CA ASP A 94 -7.78 -12.20 -3.34
C ASP A 94 -9.25 -12.14 -2.91
N GLU A 95 -9.70 -13.13 -2.13
CA GLU A 95 -11.11 -13.31 -1.77
C GLU A 95 -11.29 -13.60 -0.29
N ILE A 96 -12.47 -13.26 0.24
CA ILE A 96 -12.87 -13.71 1.59
C ILE A 96 -13.09 -15.22 1.53
N SER A 97 -12.31 -15.94 2.31
CA SER A 97 -12.35 -17.39 2.41
C SER A 97 -12.83 -17.83 3.79
N THR A 98 -13.23 -19.10 3.88
CA THR A 98 -13.60 -19.71 5.14
C THR A 98 -12.84 -21.01 5.38
N ILE A 99 -12.59 -21.31 6.65
CA ILE A 99 -12.01 -22.59 7.07
C ILE A 99 -12.73 -23.11 8.31
N HIS A 100 -13.00 -24.41 8.35
CA HIS A 100 -13.53 -25.06 9.53
C HIS A 100 -12.41 -25.27 10.55
N MET A 101 -12.72 -24.94 11.80
CA MET A 101 -11.84 -25.16 12.93
C MET A 101 -12.58 -26.01 13.95
N ASP A 102 -11.99 -27.12 14.35
CA ASP A 102 -12.46 -27.93 15.46
C ASP A 102 -11.44 -27.94 16.60
N ARG A 103 -11.94 -28.26 17.79
CA ARG A 103 -11.18 -28.48 19.03
C ARG A 103 -11.84 -29.63 19.74
N CYS A 104 -11.16 -30.77 19.88
CA CYS A 104 -11.78 -32.02 20.32
C CYS A 104 -11.04 -32.65 21.50
N ILE A 105 -11.80 -33.08 22.52
CA ILE A 105 -11.26 -33.82 23.66
C ILE A 105 -11.96 -35.17 23.80
N ASN A 106 -11.19 -36.22 24.12
CA ASN A 106 -11.74 -37.50 24.54
C ASN A 106 -11.59 -37.61 26.05
N TYR A 107 -12.72 -37.79 26.72
CA TYR A 107 -12.74 -38.14 28.12
C TYR A 107 -12.53 -39.64 28.25
N SER A 108 -11.34 -40.04 28.72
CA SER A 108 -11.07 -41.44 29.02
C SER A 108 -11.20 -41.71 30.53
N TYR A 109 -12.10 -42.63 30.88
CA TYR A 109 -12.26 -43.09 32.26
C TYR A 109 -11.28 -44.24 32.52
N SER A 110 -10.23 -43.99 33.31
CA SER A 110 -9.47 -45.05 33.95
C SER A 110 -9.99 -45.30 35.37
N TYR A 111 -9.81 -46.50 35.91
CA TYR A 111 -10.31 -46.93 37.23
C TYR A 111 -9.78 -46.08 38.41
N LYS A 112 -8.84 -45.15 38.19
CA LYS A 112 -8.26 -44.30 39.23
C LYS A 112 -8.31 -42.80 38.93
N GLN A 113 -8.37 -42.37 37.67
CA GLN A 113 -8.37 -40.95 37.27
C GLN A 113 -9.04 -40.74 35.90
N MET A 114 -9.69 -39.57 35.73
CA MET A 114 -10.16 -39.09 34.45
C MET A 114 -8.95 -38.54 33.69
N ILE A 115 -8.58 -39.18 32.57
CA ILE A 115 -7.45 -38.73 31.75
C ILE A 115 -8.04 -38.05 30.52
N ASP A 116 -7.80 -36.75 30.44
CA ASP A 116 -8.09 -35.95 29.25
C ASP A 116 -7.02 -36.25 28.21
N VAL A 117 -7.40 -36.93 27.12
CA VAL A 117 -6.51 -37.13 25.98
C VAL A 117 -6.96 -36.15 24.89
N PRO A 118 -6.31 -34.97 24.78
CA PRO A 118 -6.61 -34.04 23.70
C PRO A 118 -6.31 -34.71 22.36
N ASN A 119 -7.24 -34.64 21.40
CA ASN A 119 -6.83 -34.75 20.00
C ASN A 119 -6.41 -33.36 19.57
N GLU A 120 -5.15 -33.21 19.20
CA GLU A 120 -4.54 -31.95 18.82
C GLU A 120 -4.91 -31.52 17.39
N ILE A 121 -6.18 -31.61 17.01
CA ILE A 121 -6.65 -30.73 15.93
C ILE A 121 -7.06 -29.45 16.65
N THR A 122 -6.06 -28.64 16.99
CA THR A 122 -6.24 -27.27 17.45
C THR A 122 -5.63 -26.40 16.38
N HIS A 123 -6.48 -25.75 15.59
CA HIS A 123 -6.01 -24.80 14.58
C HIS A 123 -5.06 -23.76 15.23
N PRO A 124 -3.96 -23.31 14.59
CA PRO A 124 -2.97 -22.40 15.19
C PRO A 124 -3.55 -21.19 15.91
N TRP A 125 -4.62 -20.61 15.35
CA TRP A 125 -5.37 -19.49 15.94
C TRP A 125 -5.94 -19.76 17.37
N TRP A 126 -6.10 -21.04 17.73
CA TRP A 126 -6.60 -21.51 19.03
C TRP A 126 -5.52 -22.09 19.95
N GLN A 127 -4.24 -22.09 19.59
CA GLN A 127 -3.18 -22.75 20.37
C GLN A 127 -3.12 -22.33 21.85
N ASN A 128 -3.52 -21.11 22.18
CA ASN A 128 -3.54 -20.59 23.55
C ASN A 128 -4.95 -20.57 24.18
N TYR A 129 -5.89 -21.35 23.64
CA TYR A 129 -7.28 -21.40 24.07
C TYR A 129 -7.63 -22.81 24.52
N ASN A 130 -8.01 -22.97 25.79
CA ASN A 130 -8.29 -24.28 26.36
C ASN A 130 -9.72 -24.77 26.09
N PHE A 131 -9.96 -26.06 26.33
CA PHE A 131 -11.27 -26.68 26.07
C PHE A 131 -12.39 -26.13 26.97
N SER A 132 -12.06 -25.72 28.21
CA SER A 132 -13.02 -25.10 29.15
C SER A 132 -13.46 -23.71 28.66
N GLU A 133 -12.54 -22.92 28.13
CA GLU A 133 -12.81 -21.63 27.51
C GLU A 133 -13.71 -21.78 26.29
N SER A 134 -13.54 -22.84 25.49
CA SER A 134 -14.43 -23.18 24.38
C SER A 134 -15.87 -23.45 24.85
N GLY A 135 -16.04 -24.04 26.04
CA GLY A 135 -17.35 -24.19 26.66
C GLY A 135 -17.96 -22.86 27.11
N ASN A 136 -17.14 -21.94 27.63
CA ASN A 136 -17.60 -20.58 27.95
C ASN A 136 -18.03 -19.83 26.67
N GLU A 137 -17.23 -19.90 25.60
CA GLU A 137 -17.51 -19.33 24.28
C GLU A 137 -18.86 -19.81 23.73
N TYR A 138 -19.07 -21.13 23.73
CA TYR A 138 -20.32 -21.74 23.29
C TYR A 138 -21.53 -21.21 24.07
N ARG A 139 -21.41 -21.06 25.40
CA ARG A 139 -22.48 -20.49 26.23
C ARG A 139 -22.72 -19.00 25.99
N MET A 140 -21.70 -18.25 25.58
CA MET A 140 -21.84 -16.83 25.24
C MET A 140 -22.66 -16.63 23.97
N GLY A 141 -22.67 -17.61 23.05
CA GLY A 141 -23.53 -17.59 21.86
C GLY A 141 -23.24 -16.44 20.90
N LEU A 142 -21.99 -15.95 20.87
CA LEU A 142 -21.60 -14.85 20.00
C LEU A 142 -21.68 -15.28 18.52
N HIS A 143 -22.30 -14.44 17.68
CA HIS A 143 -22.45 -14.75 16.26
C HIS A 143 -21.16 -14.56 15.46
N LEU A 144 -20.39 -13.51 15.80
CA LEU A 144 -19.11 -13.17 15.18
C LEU A 144 -18.14 -12.74 16.26
N MET A 145 -16.97 -13.36 16.24
CA MET A 145 -15.96 -13.27 17.27
C MET A 145 -14.62 -12.88 16.69
N CYS A 146 -13.91 -12.01 17.40
CA CYS A 146 -12.61 -11.50 16.98
C CYS A 146 -11.61 -11.56 18.14
N ARG A 147 -10.33 -11.56 17.79
CA ARG A 147 -9.22 -11.44 18.73
C ARG A 147 -8.20 -10.44 18.21
N CYS A 148 -7.63 -9.71 19.15
CA CYS A 148 -6.44 -8.91 18.89
C CYS A 148 -5.18 -9.72 19.22
N MET A 149 -4.13 -9.42 18.49
CA MET A 149 -2.79 -9.95 18.68
C MET A 149 -1.91 -8.85 19.25
N LYS A 150 -1.10 -9.22 20.24
CA LYS A 150 -0.03 -8.39 20.76
C LYS A 150 1.22 -8.70 19.96
N ILE A 151 1.82 -7.68 19.37
CA ILE A 151 3.04 -7.81 18.59
C ILE A 151 4.12 -6.99 19.26
N GLN A 152 5.24 -7.64 19.58
CA GLN A 152 6.40 -6.97 20.18
C GLN A 152 7.44 -6.65 19.11
N SER A 153 8.00 -5.44 19.20
CA SER A 153 9.14 -5.03 18.39
C SER A 153 10.36 -5.90 18.74
N GLU A 154 11.23 -6.16 17.75
CA GLU A 154 12.54 -6.82 17.91
C GLU A 154 12.53 -8.34 18.13
N THR A 155 11.54 -8.91 18.82
CA THR A 155 11.48 -10.36 19.07
C THR A 155 10.71 -11.14 18.00
N ASN A 156 9.86 -10.46 17.21
CA ASN A 156 8.89 -11.07 16.29
C ASN A 156 7.95 -12.08 16.96
N GLU A 157 7.89 -12.07 18.29
CA GLU A 157 6.96 -12.88 19.04
C GLU A 157 5.59 -12.20 19.04
N TYR A 158 4.57 -13.01 18.78
CA TYR A 158 3.19 -12.59 18.95
C TYR A 158 2.53 -13.44 20.02
N LYS A 159 1.61 -12.81 20.75
CA LYS A 159 0.70 -13.50 21.66
C LYS A 159 -0.68 -12.96 21.38
N PHE A 160 -1.70 -13.80 21.28
CA PHE A 160 -3.06 -13.26 21.23
C PHE A 160 -3.30 -12.46 22.52
N ALA A 161 -3.54 -11.16 22.37
CA ALA A 161 -3.59 -10.19 23.45
C ALA A 161 -4.90 -10.29 24.24
N THR A 162 -5.97 -10.73 23.57
CA THR A 162 -7.32 -10.71 24.12
C THR A 162 -7.93 -12.12 24.17
N PRO A 163 -8.86 -12.35 25.12
CA PRO A 163 -9.82 -13.44 25.00
C PRO A 163 -10.68 -13.25 23.75
N VAL A 164 -11.56 -14.20 23.49
CA VAL A 164 -12.57 -14.09 22.43
C VAL A 164 -13.56 -12.98 22.79
N LEU A 165 -13.74 -12.03 21.87
CA LEU A 165 -14.60 -10.86 22.04
C LEU A 165 -15.55 -10.72 20.85
N ASN A 166 -16.62 -9.94 20.99
CA ASN A 166 -17.40 -9.49 19.84
C ASN A 166 -16.53 -8.66 18.90
N CYS A 167 -16.68 -8.84 17.59
CA CYS A 167 -15.96 -8.03 16.62
C CYS A 167 -16.37 -6.55 16.69
N SER A 168 -15.41 -5.68 17.04
CA SER A 168 -15.56 -4.22 17.03
C SER A 168 -14.25 -3.56 16.62
N ALA A 169 -14.36 -2.44 15.90
CA ALA A 169 -13.21 -1.62 15.54
C ALA A 169 -12.51 -1.01 16.77
N ASP A 170 -13.21 -0.87 17.89
CA ASP A 170 -12.68 -0.25 19.10
C ASP A 170 -11.87 -1.22 19.97
N ASN A 171 -11.86 -2.51 19.65
CA ASN A 171 -11.19 -3.52 20.48
C ASN A 171 -9.67 -3.56 20.28
N CYS A 172 -9.20 -3.28 19.06
CA CYS A 172 -7.79 -3.34 18.70
C CYS A 172 -7.33 -1.97 18.21
N GLU A 173 -6.08 -1.60 18.46
CA GLU A 173 -5.53 -0.28 18.08
C GLU A 173 -5.30 -0.18 16.57
N TYR A 174 -4.83 -1.28 15.97
CA TYR A 174 -4.41 -1.31 14.58
C TYR A 174 -4.98 -2.52 13.83
N PHE A 175 -4.89 -2.48 12.51
CA PHE A 175 -4.94 -3.66 11.64
C PHE A 175 -3.88 -3.50 10.54
N ALA A 176 -3.48 -4.60 9.91
CA ALA A 176 -2.37 -4.59 8.96
C ALA A 176 -2.86 -4.76 7.51
N CYS A 177 -2.37 -3.88 6.64
CA CYS A 177 -2.46 -4.03 5.19
C CYS A 177 -1.08 -4.36 4.62
N VAL A 178 -1.05 -5.10 3.52
CA VAL A 178 0.14 -5.31 2.67
C VAL A 178 -0.11 -4.59 1.36
N SER A 179 0.87 -3.85 0.86
CA SER A 179 0.80 -3.16 -0.43
C SER A 179 1.97 -3.53 -1.31
N GLU A 180 1.82 -3.27 -2.61
CA GLU A 180 2.98 -3.27 -3.50
C GLU A 180 3.93 -2.14 -3.12
N SER A 181 5.22 -2.32 -3.42
CA SER A 181 6.22 -1.28 -3.23
C SER A 181 5.94 -0.08 -4.13
N TYR A 182 6.03 1.10 -3.56
CA TYR A 182 5.99 2.36 -4.28
C TYR A 182 7.36 2.62 -4.91
N LYS A 183 7.36 3.16 -6.12
CA LYS A 183 8.59 3.57 -6.79
C LYS A 183 9.22 4.76 -6.07
N ASN A 184 10.49 4.63 -5.69
CA ASN A 184 11.26 5.75 -5.15
C ASN A 184 11.81 6.61 -6.28
N CYS A 185 12.14 7.86 -5.97
CA CYS A 185 12.85 8.72 -6.89
C CYS A 185 14.27 8.19 -7.18
N ILE A 186 14.71 8.30 -8.43
CA ILE A 186 16.06 7.90 -8.87
C ILE A 186 16.69 9.07 -9.61
N ASP A 187 17.68 9.68 -8.97
CA ASP A 187 18.58 10.69 -9.54
C ASP A 187 19.97 10.07 -9.76
N GLU A 188 20.52 10.22 -10.95
CA GLU A 188 21.90 9.86 -11.27
C GLU A 188 22.79 11.10 -11.16
N ARG A 189 23.88 10.99 -10.37
CA ARG A 189 24.90 12.04 -10.26
C ARG A 189 25.99 11.81 -11.30
N ILE A 190 26.26 12.80 -12.12
CA ILE A 190 27.26 12.79 -13.18
C ILE A 190 28.33 13.83 -12.85
N GLU A 191 29.61 13.44 -12.88
CA GLU A 191 30.75 14.33 -12.69
C GLU A 191 31.05 15.07 -13.98
N GLN A 192 30.52 16.29 -14.11
CA GLN A 192 30.71 17.15 -15.25
C GLN A 192 30.44 18.61 -14.87
N CYS A 193 31.45 19.46 -15.09
CA CYS A 193 31.36 20.91 -14.87
C CYS A 193 30.27 21.56 -15.74
N THR A 194 29.12 21.84 -15.12
CA THR A 194 27.94 22.39 -15.79
C THR A 194 27.21 23.36 -14.87
N PHE A 195 26.26 24.13 -15.41
CA PHE A 195 25.43 25.03 -14.62
C PHE A 195 24.31 24.24 -13.92
N PRO A 196 24.26 24.22 -12.57
CA PRO A 196 23.12 23.69 -11.85
C PRO A 196 21.83 24.42 -12.23
N PRO A 197 20.66 23.80 -12.01
CA PRO A 197 19.38 24.46 -12.15
C PRO A 197 19.32 25.79 -11.40
N ASN A 198 18.86 26.84 -12.09
CA ASN A 198 18.69 28.19 -11.55
C ASN A 198 19.98 28.88 -11.07
N GLU A 199 21.17 28.34 -11.35
CA GLU A 199 22.47 28.95 -11.05
C GLU A 199 23.21 29.40 -12.32
N ASN A 200 23.99 30.47 -12.20
CA ASN A 200 24.86 31.00 -13.27
C ASN A 200 26.34 30.70 -13.02
N ILE A 201 26.65 29.77 -12.12
CA ILE A 201 28.01 29.35 -11.77
C ILE A 201 28.13 27.85 -12.06
N CYS A 202 29.22 27.40 -12.70
CA CYS A 202 29.41 25.98 -12.92
C CYS A 202 29.83 25.27 -11.64
N ARG A 203 29.35 24.05 -11.49
CA ARG A 203 29.73 23.14 -10.41
C ARG A 203 30.08 21.77 -10.92
N GLU A 204 30.84 21.04 -10.11
CA GLU A 204 31.47 19.76 -10.44
C GLU A 204 30.48 18.67 -10.86
N TYR A 205 29.28 18.62 -10.25
CA TYR A 205 28.30 17.59 -10.50
C TYR A 205 27.03 18.13 -11.16
N THR A 206 26.38 17.26 -11.95
CA THR A 206 25.03 17.45 -12.47
C THR A 206 24.19 16.22 -12.18
N TYR A 207 22.86 16.37 -12.26
CA TYR A 207 21.93 15.31 -11.92
C TYR A 207 20.92 15.08 -13.04
N VAL A 208 20.72 13.80 -13.39
CA VAL A 208 19.68 13.39 -14.34
C VAL A 208 18.64 12.58 -13.58
N ARG A 209 17.38 13.03 -13.67
CA ARG A 209 16.26 12.31 -13.06
C ARG A 209 15.74 11.23 -13.99
N HIS A 210 15.84 9.98 -13.54
CA HIS A 210 15.33 8.81 -14.28
C HIS A 210 13.93 8.41 -13.86
N GLN A 211 13.57 8.68 -12.61
CA GLN A 211 12.29 8.28 -12.04
C GLN A 211 11.87 9.24 -10.93
N GLU A 212 10.61 9.67 -10.96
CA GLU A 212 9.98 10.42 -9.87
C GLU A 212 9.44 9.49 -8.77
N ALA A 213 9.32 10.02 -7.56
CA ALA A 213 8.69 9.29 -6.46
C ALA A 213 7.19 9.07 -6.72
N GLU A 214 6.71 7.86 -6.46
CA GLU A 214 5.29 7.52 -6.58
C GLU A 214 4.53 7.89 -5.31
N ILE A 215 3.50 8.72 -5.45
CA ILE A 215 2.64 9.14 -4.34
C ILE A 215 1.79 7.95 -3.83
N PRO A 216 1.53 7.81 -2.51
CA PRO A 216 1.94 8.71 -1.44
C PRO A 216 3.18 8.27 -0.65
N TYR A 217 3.72 7.07 -0.89
CA TYR A 217 4.76 6.49 -0.03
C TYR A 217 6.13 6.28 -0.72
N GLY A 218 6.26 6.61 -2.00
CA GLY A 218 7.55 6.63 -2.70
C GLY A 218 8.48 7.67 -2.07
N LYS A 219 9.73 7.29 -1.82
CA LYS A 219 10.72 8.21 -1.23
C LYS A 219 11.17 9.24 -2.26
N GLU A 220 11.15 10.50 -1.87
CA GLU A 220 11.71 11.60 -2.66
C GLU A 220 13.24 11.43 -2.84
N CYS A 221 13.78 12.07 -3.87
CA CYS A 221 15.22 12.07 -4.09
C CYS A 221 15.90 12.86 -2.96
N PRO A 222 17.11 12.46 -2.54
CA PRO A 222 17.88 13.26 -1.60
C PRO A 222 18.18 14.64 -2.17
N GLU A 223 18.47 15.59 -1.29
CA GLU A 223 18.91 16.92 -1.69
C GLU A 223 20.19 16.82 -2.56
N ARG A 224 20.19 17.53 -3.69
CA ARG A 224 21.27 17.47 -4.66
C ARG A 224 22.46 18.29 -4.16
N ASP A 225 23.62 17.66 -4.09
CA ASP A 225 24.90 18.32 -3.86
C ASP A 225 25.66 18.46 -5.19
N TYR A 226 25.71 19.69 -5.71
CA TYR A 226 26.35 19.99 -6.99
C TYR A 226 27.89 20.14 -6.87
N GLY A 227 28.45 20.11 -5.66
CA GLY A 227 29.90 20.21 -5.41
C GLY A 227 30.46 21.63 -5.49
N GLU A 228 31.79 21.69 -5.62
CA GLU A 228 32.55 22.95 -5.64
C GLU A 228 32.41 23.69 -6.98
N ILE A 229 32.74 24.97 -6.97
CA ILE A 229 32.80 25.80 -8.17
C ILE A 229 33.94 25.30 -9.07
N CYS A 230 33.68 25.19 -10.37
CA CYS A 230 34.69 24.82 -11.35
C CYS A 230 34.63 25.68 -12.62
N ASP A 231 35.69 25.60 -13.43
CA ASP A 231 35.79 26.36 -14.68
C ASP A 231 34.87 25.76 -15.75
N CYS A 232 33.88 26.54 -16.17
CA CYS A 232 32.96 26.16 -17.24
C CYS A 232 33.71 25.96 -18.57
N PRO A 233 33.58 24.81 -19.24
CA PRO A 233 34.19 24.57 -20.55
C PRO A 233 33.48 25.33 -21.70
N CYS A 234 32.56 26.23 -21.39
CA CYS A 234 31.61 26.81 -22.33
C CYS A 234 32.20 27.98 -23.10
N SER A 235 31.91 28.06 -24.40
CA SER A 235 32.34 29.19 -25.24
C SER A 235 31.76 30.53 -24.76
N ASP A 236 32.34 31.63 -25.24
CA ASP A 236 31.93 32.98 -24.87
C ASP A 236 30.77 33.52 -25.75
N ILE A 237 30.17 32.66 -26.58
CA ILE A 237 29.00 33.02 -27.40
C ILE A 237 27.75 33.21 -26.54
N GLU A 238 26.77 33.92 -27.10
CA GLU A 238 25.45 34.06 -26.48
C GLU A 238 24.73 32.71 -26.39
N TRP A 239 23.94 32.55 -25.32
CA TRP A 239 23.12 31.36 -25.13
C TRP A 239 22.05 31.24 -26.22
N SER A 240 21.67 30.01 -26.54
CA SER A 240 20.45 29.77 -27.31
C SER A 240 19.22 30.33 -26.57
N GLU A 241 18.12 30.44 -27.33
CA GLU A 241 16.80 30.60 -26.73
C GLU A 241 16.48 29.41 -25.81
N TRP A 242 15.61 29.68 -24.83
CA TRP A 242 15.10 28.65 -23.93
C TRP A 242 14.21 27.65 -24.66
N SER A 243 14.33 26.37 -24.30
CA SER A 243 13.40 25.34 -24.72
C SER A 243 11.99 25.61 -24.18
N ALA A 244 11.01 24.92 -24.75
CA ALA A 244 9.70 24.80 -24.13
C ALA A 244 9.83 24.16 -22.74
N LYS A 245 8.90 24.51 -21.84
CA LYS A 245 8.77 23.87 -20.52
C LYS A 245 8.40 22.39 -20.70
N SER A 246 9.02 21.52 -19.89
CA SER A 246 8.83 20.06 -19.96
C SER A 246 7.43 19.59 -19.58
N THR A 247 6.74 20.36 -18.74
CA THR A 247 5.36 20.11 -18.31
C THR A 247 4.50 21.32 -18.63
N THR A 248 3.18 21.19 -18.51
CA THR A 248 2.23 22.30 -18.64
C THR A 248 1.62 22.74 -17.31
N CYS A 249 1.75 21.92 -16.26
CA CYS A 249 1.32 22.18 -14.89
C CYS A 249 2.36 21.63 -13.91
N GLY A 250 2.33 22.12 -12.67
CA GLY A 250 3.22 21.63 -11.62
C GLY A 250 4.70 21.95 -11.90
N PRO A 251 5.65 21.17 -11.35
CA PRO A 251 7.07 21.41 -11.55
C PRO A 251 7.44 21.29 -13.02
N TYR A 252 8.27 22.21 -13.52
CA TYR A 252 8.75 22.22 -14.89
C TYR A 252 10.26 22.40 -14.94
N THR A 253 10.83 21.93 -16.04
CA THR A 253 12.23 22.13 -16.41
C THR A 253 12.28 22.68 -17.83
N ARG A 254 13.21 23.58 -18.11
CA ARG A 254 13.58 23.97 -19.48
C ARG A 254 15.08 24.23 -19.54
N GLU A 255 15.64 24.09 -20.74
CA GLU A 255 17.07 24.19 -20.95
C GLU A 255 17.40 25.13 -22.11
N ARG A 256 18.57 25.73 -22.05
CA ARG A 256 19.23 26.41 -23.17
C ARG A 256 20.68 25.99 -23.21
N TYR A 257 21.31 26.14 -24.37
CA TYR A 257 22.67 25.64 -24.57
C TYR A 257 23.58 26.62 -25.30
N LYS A 258 24.88 26.36 -25.18
CA LYS A 258 25.93 26.91 -26.04
C LYS A 258 27.03 25.88 -26.21
N VAL A 259 27.79 25.94 -27.30
CA VAL A 259 28.89 24.98 -27.53
C VAL A 259 30.06 25.21 -26.57
N VAL A 260 30.87 24.17 -26.35
CA VAL A 260 32.12 24.31 -25.59
C VAL A 260 33.16 25.16 -26.34
N LYS A 261 34.14 25.69 -25.60
CA LYS A 261 35.26 26.46 -26.18
C LYS A 261 35.98 25.64 -27.25
N GLY A 262 36.26 26.26 -28.40
CA GLY A 262 36.93 25.64 -29.54
C GLY A 262 36.00 24.97 -30.56
N LEU A 263 34.69 24.90 -30.31
CA LEU A 263 33.69 24.40 -31.26
C LEU A 263 32.76 25.50 -31.80
N GLU A 264 33.11 26.77 -31.64
CA GLU A 264 32.27 27.92 -31.99
C GLU A 264 31.91 27.97 -33.48
N ASN A 265 32.80 27.47 -34.35
CA ASN A 265 32.64 27.49 -35.80
C ASN A 265 32.19 26.13 -36.38
N VAL A 266 31.85 25.16 -35.53
CA VAL A 266 31.42 23.82 -35.94
C VAL A 266 29.91 23.70 -35.76
N GLN A 267 29.22 23.13 -36.75
CA GLN A 267 27.82 22.79 -36.60
C GLN A 267 27.70 21.61 -35.62
N VAL A 268 27.31 21.90 -34.38
CA VAL A 268 27.11 20.92 -33.30
C VAL A 268 25.61 20.83 -33.02
N ASP A 269 25.05 19.62 -33.06
CA ASP A 269 23.69 19.37 -32.60
C ASP A 269 23.73 19.04 -31.10
N CYS A 270 23.47 20.03 -30.26
CA CYS A 270 23.49 19.85 -28.80
C CYS A 270 22.41 18.88 -28.29
N THR A 271 21.41 18.50 -29.10
CA THR A 271 20.41 17.50 -28.69
C THR A 271 20.96 16.07 -28.79
N GLN A 272 21.83 15.80 -29.78
CA GLN A 272 22.47 14.49 -29.96
C GLN A 272 23.86 14.43 -29.32
N GLU A 273 24.61 15.53 -29.37
CA GLU A 273 26.00 15.63 -28.94
C GLU A 273 26.12 16.45 -27.65
N ARG A 274 25.33 16.11 -26.61
CA ARG A 274 25.30 16.86 -25.35
C ARG A 274 26.67 17.13 -24.73
N TYR A 275 27.63 16.21 -24.87
CA TYR A 275 28.99 16.36 -24.36
C TYR A 275 29.82 17.49 -25.04
N LYS A 276 29.39 17.98 -26.21
CA LYS A 276 30.00 19.11 -26.92
C LYS A 276 29.36 20.46 -26.56
N CYS A 277 28.40 20.47 -25.65
CA CYS A 277 27.65 21.66 -25.29
C CYS A 277 27.57 21.84 -23.78
N CYS A 278 27.46 23.08 -23.38
CA CYS A 278 27.07 23.47 -22.05
C CYS A 278 25.58 23.76 -22.00
N PHE A 279 24.94 23.35 -20.91
CA PHE A 279 23.53 23.56 -20.67
C PHE A 279 23.35 24.48 -19.46
N SER A 280 22.34 25.33 -19.53
CA SER A 280 21.79 26.08 -18.41
C SER A 280 20.34 25.62 -18.25
N ILE A 281 20.01 25.16 -17.04
CA ILE A 281 18.72 24.58 -16.72
C ILE A 281 17.96 25.57 -15.84
N GLU A 282 16.69 25.77 -16.14
CA GLU A 282 15.76 26.46 -15.25
C GLU A 282 14.75 25.44 -14.74
N GLU A 283 14.63 25.36 -13.42
CA GLU A 283 13.62 24.56 -12.72
C GLU A 283 12.66 25.51 -12.00
N GLY A 284 11.36 25.25 -12.11
CA GLY A 284 10.36 26.08 -11.44
C GLY A 284 9.03 25.38 -11.26
N MET A 285 8.05 26.11 -10.77
CA MET A 285 6.69 25.61 -10.58
C MET A 285 5.71 26.42 -11.42
N GLN A 286 4.89 25.72 -12.21
CA GLN A 286 3.73 26.29 -12.89
C GLN A 286 2.52 26.26 -11.96
N THR A 287 1.34 26.59 -12.50
CA THR A 287 0.07 26.44 -11.81
C THR A 287 -0.11 25.00 -11.31
N ASP A 288 -0.76 24.85 -10.14
CA ASP A 288 -0.97 23.55 -9.50
C ASP A 288 -1.65 22.60 -10.50
N CYS A 289 -1.26 21.34 -10.56
CA CYS A 289 -1.97 20.37 -11.41
C CYS A 289 -3.41 20.12 -10.92
N LYS A 290 -3.76 20.58 -9.71
CA LYS A 290 -5.16 20.78 -9.28
C LYS A 290 -5.89 21.81 -10.13
N ASP A 291 -5.23 22.66 -10.89
CA ASP A 291 -5.88 23.58 -11.81
C ASP A 291 -5.99 22.98 -13.23
N PHE A 292 -5.74 21.69 -13.42
CA PHE A 292 -5.79 21.02 -14.72
C PHE A 292 -6.71 19.80 -14.70
N PHE A 293 -7.22 19.46 -15.88
CA PHE A 293 -7.81 18.14 -16.11
C PHE A 293 -6.69 17.10 -16.21
N ILE A 294 -6.78 16.01 -15.42
CA ILE A 294 -5.80 14.90 -15.39
C ILE A 294 -5.59 14.36 -16.82
N ASN A 295 -4.34 14.04 -17.16
CA ASN A 295 -3.92 13.57 -18.49
C ASN A 295 -4.22 14.57 -19.62
N SER A 296 -4.24 15.86 -19.30
CA SER A 296 -4.38 16.93 -20.28
C SER A 296 -3.51 18.13 -19.96
N ASN A 297 -3.22 18.93 -20.99
CA ASN A 297 -2.58 20.23 -20.85
C ASN A 297 -3.60 21.37 -20.73
N LYS A 298 -4.87 21.07 -20.40
CA LYS A 298 -5.97 22.05 -20.35
C LYS A 298 -6.28 22.44 -18.92
N THR A 299 -6.26 23.74 -18.63
CA THR A 299 -6.60 24.25 -17.30
C THR A 299 -8.11 24.12 -17.05
N ILE A 300 -8.49 23.77 -15.82
CA ILE A 300 -9.88 23.78 -15.36
C ILE A 300 -10.47 25.19 -15.40
N MET A 301 -9.67 26.22 -15.12
CA MET A 301 -10.13 27.60 -15.14
C MET A 301 -10.61 28.05 -16.52
N GLU A 302 -9.93 27.61 -17.59
CA GLU A 302 -10.27 27.98 -18.95
C GLU A 302 -11.30 27.03 -19.58
N HIS A 303 -11.27 25.74 -19.20
CA HIS A 303 -12.02 24.69 -19.90
C HIS A 303 -13.16 24.06 -19.09
N ASN A 304 -13.46 24.56 -17.89
CA ASN A 304 -14.61 24.11 -17.11
C ASN A 304 -15.93 24.26 -17.89
N GLN A 305 -16.13 25.38 -18.57
CA GLN A 305 -17.33 25.64 -19.36
C GLN A 305 -17.47 24.67 -20.53
N THR A 306 -16.35 24.24 -21.13
CA THR A 306 -16.36 23.27 -22.23
C THR A 306 -16.81 21.90 -21.73
N CYS A 307 -16.25 21.44 -20.60
CA CYS A 307 -16.70 20.22 -19.93
C CYS A 307 -18.21 20.25 -19.67
N THR A 308 -18.69 21.31 -19.00
CA THR A 308 -20.11 21.46 -18.65
C THR A 308 -21.02 21.59 -19.89
N LYS A 309 -20.60 22.31 -20.93
CA LYS A 309 -21.36 22.44 -22.19
C LYS A 309 -21.48 21.12 -22.94
N ASN A 310 -20.51 20.23 -22.78
CA ASN A 310 -20.52 18.90 -23.37
C ASN A 310 -21.27 17.86 -22.51
N GLY A 311 -21.98 18.30 -21.47
CA GLY A 311 -22.71 17.40 -20.56
C GLY A 311 -21.85 16.73 -19.51
N GLY A 312 -20.57 17.12 -19.39
CA GLY A 312 -19.67 16.55 -18.41
C GLY A 312 -19.75 17.22 -17.03
N THR A 313 -19.53 16.45 -15.97
CA THR A 313 -19.46 16.91 -14.59
C THR A 313 -18.01 16.99 -14.12
N ILE A 314 -17.62 18.12 -13.54
CA ILE A 314 -16.27 18.29 -13.01
C ILE A 314 -16.18 17.63 -11.64
N ILE A 315 -15.26 16.69 -11.49
CA ILE A 315 -15.02 16.00 -10.23
C ILE A 315 -13.59 16.24 -9.78
N LYS A 316 -13.45 16.54 -8.49
CA LYS A 316 -12.16 16.69 -7.82
C LYS A 316 -11.76 15.36 -7.19
N THR A 317 -10.57 14.90 -7.52
CA THR A 317 -9.91 13.73 -6.93
C THR A 317 -8.63 14.16 -6.22
N GLU A 318 -7.99 13.24 -5.50
CA GLU A 318 -6.66 13.50 -4.91
C GLU A 318 -5.58 13.75 -5.97
N ALA A 319 -5.77 13.22 -7.19
CA ALA A 319 -4.84 13.35 -8.32
C ALA A 319 -5.05 14.63 -9.15
N GLY A 320 -6.12 15.39 -8.91
CA GLY A 320 -6.50 16.56 -9.72
C GLY A 320 -7.98 16.53 -10.13
N TYR A 321 -8.34 17.30 -11.14
CA TYR A 321 -9.72 17.35 -11.63
C TYR A 321 -9.90 16.48 -12.86
N PHE A 322 -11.08 15.89 -13.01
CA PHE A 322 -11.48 15.24 -14.25
C PHE A 322 -12.85 15.73 -14.70
N CYS A 323 -13.11 15.65 -16.01
CA CYS A 323 -14.44 15.84 -16.56
C CYS A 323 -15.09 14.47 -16.72
N GLU A 324 -16.05 14.15 -15.86
CA GLU A 324 -16.85 12.93 -15.96
C GLU A 324 -17.87 13.09 -17.07
N CYS A 325 -17.85 12.21 -18.05
CA CYS A 325 -18.77 12.25 -19.18
C CYS A 325 -19.98 11.35 -18.93
N ASP A 326 -21.13 11.77 -19.45
CA ASP A 326 -22.28 10.87 -19.64
C ASP A 326 -21.90 9.72 -20.60
N ASP A 327 -22.56 8.56 -20.45
CA ASP A 327 -22.28 7.31 -21.19
C ASP A 327 -22.17 7.45 -22.72
N SER A 328 -22.74 8.53 -23.29
CA SER A 328 -22.73 8.80 -24.74
C SER A 328 -21.50 9.58 -25.25
N ARG A 329 -20.61 10.02 -24.35
CA ARG A 329 -19.49 10.91 -24.66
C ARG A 329 -18.19 10.48 -23.99
N HIS A 330 -17.09 10.80 -24.65
CA HIS A 330 -15.75 10.41 -24.25
C HIS A 330 -14.74 11.53 -24.59
N GLY A 331 -13.55 11.46 -24.02
CA GLY A 331 -12.51 12.49 -24.18
C GLY A 331 -12.31 13.33 -22.91
N ILE A 332 -11.27 14.15 -22.91
CA ILE A 332 -10.80 14.87 -21.71
C ILE A 332 -11.85 15.88 -21.21
N LEU A 333 -12.66 16.43 -22.13
CA LEU A 333 -13.73 17.40 -21.86
C LEU A 333 -15.08 16.92 -22.45
N CYS A 334 -15.26 15.61 -22.62
CA CYS A 334 -16.46 15.02 -23.23
C CYS A 334 -16.74 15.51 -24.66
N GLU A 335 -15.68 15.86 -25.39
CA GLU A 335 -15.78 16.45 -26.73
C GLU A 335 -16.07 15.45 -27.85
N LYS A 336 -15.94 14.14 -27.60
CA LYS A 336 -16.24 13.09 -28.57
C LYS A 336 -17.56 12.42 -28.23
N SER A 337 -18.45 12.26 -29.20
CA SER A 337 -19.66 11.44 -29.08
C SER A 337 -19.40 10.06 -29.69
N GLU A 338 -19.98 9.02 -29.10
CA GLU A 338 -20.18 7.76 -29.84
C GLU A 338 -21.24 8.02 -30.91
N ASN A 339 -20.85 7.92 -32.18
CA ASN A 339 -21.76 7.86 -33.31
C ASN A 339 -22.16 6.42 -33.58
#